data_AF-A0A352NPZ3-F1
#
_entry.id   AF-A0A352NPZ3-F1
#
_cell.length_a   1.000
_cell.length_b   1.000
_cell.length_c   1.000
_cell.angle_alpha   90.00
_cell.angle_beta   90.00
_cell.angle_gamma   90.00
#
_symmetry.space_group_name_H-M   'P 1'
#
loop_
_entity.id
_entity.type
_entity.pdbx_description
1 polymer ?
#
loop_
_entity_poly.entity_id
_entity_poly.type
_entity_poly.pdbx_seq_one_letter_code
_entity_poly.pdbx_strand_id
1 'polypeptide(L)' 'MKMFNFNCPRCGKFFYGDNTLIELKAPIHCPGCDKYYQYEEYVKVFEGTKDTTLARLNKPLTEENMLDIIYIPKKQPVK' A
#
# COMPACT_ATOMS: atom_id res chain seq x y z
N MET A 1 8.61 -4.11 -15.68
CA MET A 1 9.20 -4.04 -14.33
C MET A 1 8.10 -3.73 -13.33
N LYS A 2 7.98 -4.52 -12.26
CA LYS A 2 7.04 -4.22 -11.17
C LYS A 2 7.78 -3.39 -10.13
N MET A 3 7.21 -2.26 -9.73
CA MET A 3 7.78 -1.38 -8.72
C MET A 3 6.91 -1.44 -7.46
N PHE A 4 7.54 -1.20 -6.31
CA PHE A 4 6.84 -0.95 -5.05
C PHE A 4 6.99 0.50 -4.63
N ASN A 5 5.99 0.96 -3.91
CA ASN A 5 5.95 2.26 -3.28
C ASN A 5 6.50 2.13 -1.86
N PHE A 6 7.40 3.03 -1.46
CA PHE A 6 7.89 3.08 -0.09
C PHE A 6 7.83 4.51 0.44
N ASN A 7 7.24 4.64 1.63
CA ASN A 7 7.28 5.88 2.38
C ASN A 7 8.30 5.73 3.52
N CYS A 8 9.34 6.55 3.50
CA CYS A 8 10.38 6.50 4.51
C CYS A 8 9.82 6.87 5.90
N PRO A 9 9.86 5.98 6.89
CA PRO A 9 9.35 6.29 8.23
C PRO A 9 10.21 7.33 8.97
N ARG A 10 11.43 7.63 8.51
CA ARG A 10 12.32 8.62 9.14
C ARG A 10 12.11 10.04 8.61
N CYS A 11 11.97 10.21 7.30
CA CYS A 11 11.86 11.53 6.67
C CYS A 11 10.52 11.79 5.97
N GLY A 12 9.63 10.81 5.91
CA GLY A 12 8.34 10.92 5.21
C GLY A 12 8.46 11.00 3.68
N LYS A 13 9.67 10.87 3.12
CA LYS A 13 9.89 10.92 1.68
C LYS A 13 9.34 9.67 1.03
N PHE A 14 8.51 9.89 0.02
CA PHE A 14 7.99 8.85 -0.84
C PHE A 14 8.96 8.58 -2.00
N PHE A 15 9.24 7.32 -2.28
CA PHE A 15 10.04 6.90 -3.42
C PHE A 15 9.64 5.50 -3.91
N TYR A 16 10.09 5.17 -5.12
CA TYR A 16 9.82 3.89 -5.77
C TYR A 16 11.05 2.99 -5.66
N GLY A 17 10.81 1.70 -5.43
CA GLY A 17 11.82 0.65 -5.50
C GLY A 17 11.41 -0.46 -6.48
N ASP A 18 12.38 -1.23 -6.97
CA ASP A 18 12.12 -2.37 -7.83
C ASP A 18 11.70 -3.59 -6.99
N ASN A 19 10.67 -4.34 -7.40
CA ASN A 19 10.23 -5.53 -6.67
C ASN A 19 11.31 -6.62 -6.57
N THR A 20 12.28 -6.64 -7.48
CA THR A 20 13.44 -7.53 -7.38
C THR A 20 14.20 -7.35 -6.06
N LEU A 21 14.15 -6.16 -5.44
CA LEU A 21 14.75 -5.92 -4.12
C LEU A 21 14.03 -6.70 -3.01
N ILE A 22 12.71 -6.89 -3.13
CA ILE A 22 11.91 -7.68 -2.19
C ILE A 22 12.22 -9.17 -2.37
N GLU A 23 12.27 -9.64 -3.62
CA GLU A 23 12.59 -11.04 -3.96
C GLU A 23 13.98 -11.44 -3.47
N LEU A 24 14.95 -10.55 -3.63
CA LEU A 24 16.33 -10.74 -3.18
C LEU A 24 16.56 -10.40 -1.71
N LYS A 25 15.53 -9.93 -0.99
CA LYS A 25 15.63 -9.40 0.38
C LYS A 25 16.78 -8.40 0.56
N ALA A 26 17.02 -7.61 -0.48
CA ALA A 26 18.09 -6.63 -0.51
C ALA A 26 17.73 -5.43 0.37
N PRO A 27 18.72 -4.78 1.01
CA PRO A 27 18.50 -3.54 1.74
C PRO A 27 18.12 -2.41 0.78
N ILE A 28 17.29 -1.49 1.25
CA ILE A 28 16.85 -0.33 0.48
C ILE A 28 17.46 0.95 1.03
N HIS A 29 17.83 1.88 0.15
CA HIS A 29 18.40 3.16 0.51
C HIS A 29 17.37 4.28 0.34
N CYS A 30 17.14 5.08 1.37
CA CYS A 30 16.27 6.24 1.27
C CYS A 30 17.03 7.45 0.67
N PRO A 31 16.61 8.00 -0.48
CA PRO A 31 17.27 9.15 -1.14
C PRO A 31 16.97 10.50 -0.47
N GLY A 32 16.50 10.51 0.77
CA GLY A 32 16.12 11.73 1.51
C GLY A 32 16.87 11.91 2.82
N CYS A 33 17.15 10.83 3.53
CA CYS A 33 17.84 10.84 4.81
C CYS A 33 19.04 9.89 4.87
N ASP A 34 19.41 9.32 3.72
CA ASP A 34 20.50 8.36 3.50
C ASP A 34 20.49 7.14 4.44
N LYS A 35 19.32 6.85 5.03
CA LYS A 35 19.14 5.66 5.86
C LYS A 35 18.98 4.43 4.96
N TYR A 36 19.74 3.39 5.27
CA TYR A 36 19.51 2.04 4.78
C TYR A 36 18.51 1.31 5.67
N TYR A 37 17.55 0.63 5.05
CA TYR A 37 16.60 -0.25 5.73
C TYR A 37 16.86 -1.68 5.31
N GLN A 38 16.98 -2.58 6.29
CA GLN A 38 17.05 -4.01 6.05
C GLN A 38 15.67 -4.57 5.67
N TYR A 39 15.63 -5.72 5.02
CA TYR A 39 14.39 -6.38 4.58
C TYR A 39 13.34 -6.45 5.68
N GLU A 40 13.73 -6.85 6.89
CA GLU A 40 12.84 -7.00 8.04
C GLU A 40 12.25 -5.67 8.54
N GLU A 41 12.95 -4.55 8.30
CA GLU A 41 12.48 -3.22 8.67
C GLU A 41 11.46 -2.69 7.66
N TYR A 42 11.73 -2.82 6.36
CA TYR A 42 10.88 -2.21 5.33
C TYR A 42 9.72 -3.11 4.90
N VAL A 43 9.83 -4.44 5.02
CA VAL A 43 8.72 -5.35 4.66
C VAL A 43 7.50 -5.13 5.56
N LYS A 44 7.69 -4.78 6.84
CA LYS A 44 6.61 -4.45 7.77
C LYS A 44 5.83 -3.21 7.35
N VAL A 45 6.54 -2.23 6.79
CA VAL A 45 5.93 -1.01 6.24
C VAL A 45 5.23 -1.32 4.92
N PHE A 46 5.84 -2.16 4.08
CA PHE A 46 5.27 -2.61 2.82
C PHE A 46 4.00 -3.45 3.00
N GLU A 47 3.97 -4.35 3.99
CA GLU A 47 2.80 -5.17 4.36
C GLU A 47 1.60 -4.33 4.83
N GLY A 48 1.85 -3.10 5.29
CA GLY A 48 0.80 -2.11 5.59
C GLY A 48 0.11 -1.54 4.33
N THR A 49 0.79 -1.59 3.19
CA THR A 49 0.28 -1.25 1.85
C THR A 49 -0.16 -2.52 1.11
N LYS A 50 -1.06 -3.30 1.72
CA LYS A 50 -1.95 -4.16 0.92
C LYS A 50 -2.97 -3.29 0.21
N ASP A 51 -2.48 -2.55 -0.78
CA ASP A 51 -3.28 -1.98 -1.85
C ASP A 51 -3.70 -3.12 -2.79
N THR A 52 -4.58 -3.98 -2.29
CA THR A 52 -5.60 -4.55 -3.15
C THR A 52 -6.90 -3.92 -2.70
N THR A 53 -7.31 -2.96 -3.51
CA THR A 53 -8.69 -2.54 -3.74
C THR A 53 -9.64 -3.75 -3.86
N LEU A 54 -9.90 -4.42 -2.76
CA LEU A 54 -11.21 -4.98 -2.48
C LEU A 54 -11.75 -4.05 -1.41
N ALA A 55 -12.93 -3.48 -1.66
CA ALA A 55 -13.61 -2.60 -0.73
C ALA A 55 -13.36 -3.06 0.71
N ARG A 56 -13.05 -2.13 1.62
CA ARG A 56 -13.08 -2.44 3.06
C ARG A 56 -14.49 -2.91 3.38
N LEU A 57 -14.70 -4.21 3.30
CA LEU A 57 -15.95 -4.84 3.63
C LEU A 57 -16.03 -4.83 5.14
N ASN A 58 -16.87 -3.96 5.69
CA ASN A 58 -17.14 -3.92 7.13
C ASN A 58 -17.93 -5.16 7.62
N LYS A 59 -18.33 -6.05 6.69
CA LYS A 59 -19.02 -7.32 6.94
C LYS A 59 -18.57 -8.38 5.92
N PRO A 60 -18.53 -9.68 6.26
CA PRO A 60 -18.21 -10.75 5.31
C PRO A 60 -19.14 -10.72 4.09
N LEU A 61 -18.62 -11.02 2.90
CA LEU A 61 -19.44 -11.14 1.68
C LEU A 61 -20.29 -12.42 1.75
N THR A 62 -21.61 -12.26 1.69
CA THR A 62 -22.61 -13.34 1.61
C THR A 62 -23.52 -13.11 0.41
N GLU A 63 -24.24 -14.14 -0.05
CA GLU A 63 -25.23 -14.00 -1.14
C GLU A 63 -26.27 -12.91 -0.83
N GLU A 64 -26.62 -12.77 0.44
CA GLU A 64 -27.60 -11.80 0.92
C GLU A 64 -27.11 -10.34 0.86
N ASN A 65 -25.79 -10.11 0.90
CA ASN A 65 -25.24 -8.76 1.05
C ASN A 65 -24.32 -8.32 -0.10
N MET A 66 -24.20 -9.14 -1.15
CA MET A 66 -23.37 -8.85 -2.33
C MET A 66 -23.79 -7.57 -3.06
N LEU A 67 -25.08 -7.25 -3.11
CA LEU A 67 -25.61 -6.06 -3.80
C LEU A 67 -25.42 -4.75 -3.01
N ASP A 68 -25.27 -4.81 -1.69
CA ASP A 68 -25.03 -3.64 -0.84
C ASP A 68 -23.61 -3.07 -1.01
N ILE A 69 -22.68 -3.93 -1.42
CA ILE A 69 -21.24 -3.66 -1.44
C ILE A 69 -20.84 -2.78 -2.62
N ILE A 70 -21.63 -2.82 -3.71
CA ILE A 70 -21.45 -1.93 -4.86
C ILE A 70 -22.08 -0.57 -4.52
N TYR A 71 -21.51 0.10 -3.53
CA TYR A 71 -21.87 1.47 -3.20
C TYR A 71 -21.35 2.40 -4.31
N ILE A 72 -22.25 2.90 -5.16
CA ILE A 72 -21.99 3.99 -6.10
C ILE A 72 -22.43 5.29 -5.40
N PRO A 73 -21.51 6.16 -4.95
CA PRO A 73 -21.88 7.40 -4.27
C PRO A 73 -22.74 8.28 -5.18
N LYS A 74 -23.91 8.70 -4.68
CA LYS A 74 -24.73 9.70 -5.37
C LYS A 74 -23.99 11.03 -5.38
N LYS A 75 -23.78 11.59 -6.57
CA LYS A 75 -23.13 12.90 -6.75
C LYS A 75 -23.96 13.97 -6.02
N GLN A 76 -23.43 14.57 -4.97
CA GLN A 76 -24.10 15.68 -4.29
C GLN A 76 -24.05 16.92 -5.21
N PRO A 77 -25.15 17.67 -5.37
CA PRO A 77 -25.10 18.93 -6.08
C PRO A 77 -24.24 19.92 -5.29
N VAL A 78 -23.26 20.51 -5.97
CA VAL A 78 -22.41 21.58 -5.41
C VAL A 78 -23.32 22.80 -5.22
N LYS A 79 -23.44 23.27 -3.97
CA LYS A 79 -24.15 24.50 -3.61
C LYS A 79 -23.30 25.72 -3.93
#